data_AF-A0A832U5V2-F1
#
_entry.id   AF-A0A832U5V2-F1
#
_cell.length_a   1.000
_cell.length_b   1.000
_cell.length_c   1.000
_cell.angle_alpha   90.00
_cell.angle_beta   90.00
_cell.angle_gamma   90.00
#
_symmetry.space_group_name_H-M   'P 1'
#
loop_
_entity.id
_entity.type
_entity.pdbx_description
1 polymer ?
#
loop_
_entity_poly.entity_id
_entity_poly.type
_entity_poly.pdbx_seq_one_letter_code
_entity_poly.pdbx_strand_id
1 'polypeptide(L)' 'MTAEDLRTALNQRVVSFYYVKKDGTLREAIGTTMLSAIPTSGHPAGVRQSSPRVVPYWDFTRQAWRSLQVTTQVFLKP' A
#
# COMPACT_ATOMS: atom_id res chain seq x y z
N MET A 1 8.79 6.06 8.02
CA MET A 1 7.78 7.03 7.56
C MET A 1 6.50 6.79 8.33
N THR A 2 5.65 7.79 8.50
CA THR A 2 4.33 7.58 9.10
C THR A 2 3.39 6.91 8.10
N ALA A 3 2.26 6.38 8.58
CA ALA A 3 1.22 5.84 7.70
C ALA A 3 0.61 6.91 6.78
N GLU A 4 0.56 8.17 7.24
CA GLU A 4 0.04 9.29 6.44
C GLU A 4 1.00 9.68 5.32
N ASP A 5 2.31 9.69 5.61
CA ASP A 5 3.34 9.89 4.59
C ASP A 5 3.23 8.80 3.51
N LEU A 6 3.03 7.54 3.92
CA LEU A 6 2.88 6.43 3.00
C LEU A 6 1.61 6.58 2.14
N ARG A 7 0.46 6.92 2.73
CA ARG A 7 -0.79 7.18 1.97
C ARG A 7 -0.57 8.24 0.91
N THR A 8 0.02 9.36 1.31
CA THR A 8 0.30 10.49 0.41
C THR A 8 1.21 10.04 -0.74
N ALA A 9 2.30 9.34 -0.42
CA ALA A 9 3.24 8.84 -1.42
C ALA A 9 2.59 7.83 -2.39
N LEU A 10 1.79 6.88 -1.88
CA LEU A 10 1.11 5.87 -2.70
C LEU A 10 0.08 6.48 -3.66
N ASN A 11 -0.56 7.57 -3.27
CA ASN A 11 -1.52 8.30 -4.13
C ASN A 11 -0.82 9.10 -5.24
N GLN A 12 0.45 9.42 -5.06
CA GLN A 12 1.20 10.26 -6.02
C GLN A 12 2.15 9.48 -6.92
N ARG A 13 2.62 8.30 -6.48
CA ARG A 13 3.61 7.51 -7.21
C ARG A 13 3.56 6.03 -6.83
N VAL A 14 4.33 5.24 -7.58
CA VAL A 14 4.71 3.89 -7.16
C VAL A 14 5.81 4.00 -6.10
N VAL A 15 5.63 3.32 -4.98
CA VAL A 15 6.52 3.37 -3.82
C VAL A 15 7.06 1.97 -3.55
N SER A 16 8.38 1.88 -3.42
CA SER A 16 9.04 0.70 -2.86
C SER A 16 9.25 0.91 -1.36
N PHE A 17 8.79 -0.03 -0.54
CA PHE A 17 8.84 0.11 0.91
C PHE A 17 8.91 -1.25 1.61
N TYR A 18 9.32 -1.20 2.88
CA TYR A 18 9.26 -2.32 3.79
C TYR A 18 8.27 -2.05 4.91
N TYR A 19 7.64 -3.10 5.42
CA TYR A 19 6.82 -3.01 6.62
C TYR A 19 6.85 -4.28 7.46
N VAL A 20 6.66 -4.11 8.77
CA VAL A 20 6.65 -5.23 9.72
C VAL A 20 5.25 -5.87 9.75
N LYS A 21 5.16 -7.16 9.46
CA LYS A 21 3.92 -7.93 9.58
C LYS A 21 3.53 -8.13 11.05
N LYS A 22 2.30 -8.58 11.29
CA LYS A 22 1.81 -8.94 12.65
C LYS A 22 2.68 -9.99 13.36
N ASP A 23 3.31 -10.88 12.61
CA ASP A 23 4.22 -11.91 13.14
C ASP A 23 5.66 -11.42 13.33
N GLY A 24 5.92 -10.12 13.19
CA GLY A 24 7.24 -9.51 13.35
C GLY A 24 8.17 -9.63 12.14
N THR A 25 7.78 -10.38 11.10
CA THR A 25 8.62 -10.51 9.90
C THR A 25 8.56 -9.28 9.01
N LEU A 26 9.68 -8.90 8.39
CA LEU A 26 9.73 -7.80 7.43
C LEU A 26 9.16 -8.26 6.08
N ARG A 27 8.33 -7.43 5.45
CA ARG A 27 7.88 -7.62 4.08
C ARG A 27 8.33 -6.45 3.22
N GLU A 28 8.93 -6.78 2.09
CA GLU A 28 9.11 -5.85 0.97
C GLU A 28 7.83 -5.77 0.13
N ALA A 29 7.49 -4.57 -0.30
CA ALA A 29 6.40 -4.30 -1.24
C ALA A 29 6.77 -3.19 -2.22
N ILE A 30 6.19 -3.27 -3.42
CA ILE A 30 6.18 -2.20 -4.41
C ILE A 30 4.71 -1.93 -4.69
N GLY A 31 4.23 -0.71 -4.41
CA GLY A 31 2.80 -0.45 -4.52
C GLY A 31 2.39 0.98 -4.79
N THR A 32 1.11 1.16 -5.10
CA THR A 32 0.48 2.46 -5.38
C THR A 32 -1.02 2.39 -5.14
N THR A 33 -1.70 3.54 -5.08
CA THR A 33 -3.16 3.64 -5.19
C THR A 33 -3.59 4.39 -6.45
N MET A 34 -2.65 4.82 -7.29
CA MET A 34 -2.95 5.46 -8.57
C MET A 34 -3.54 4.45 -9.55
N LEU A 35 -4.84 4.57 -9.85
CA LEU A 35 -5.51 3.67 -10.79
C LEU A 35 -4.90 3.72 -12.20
N SER A 36 -4.32 4.85 -12.60
CA SER A 36 -3.60 5.01 -13.88
C SER A 36 -2.35 4.12 -14.00
N ALA A 37 -1.77 3.68 -12.88
CA ALA A 37 -0.61 2.78 -12.85
C ALA A 37 -0.99 1.31 -12.63
N ILE A 38 -2.27 1.03 -12.32
CA ILE A 38 -2.77 -0.31 -11.98
C ILE A 38 -3.44 -0.90 -13.23
N PRO A 39 -3.16 -2.18 -13.59
CA PRO A 39 -3.90 -2.86 -14.65
C PRO A 39 -5.41 -2.77 -14.43
N THR A 40 -6.21 -2.58 -15.48
CA THR A 40 -7.67 -2.44 -15.37
C THR A 40 -8.33 -3.62 -14.65
N SER A 41 -7.78 -4.83 -14.79
CA SER A 41 -8.22 -6.03 -14.06
C SER A 41 -8.03 -5.96 -12.54
N GLY A 42 -7.13 -5.09 -12.08
CA GLY A 42 -6.90 -4.77 -10.68
C GLY A 42 -7.69 -3.56 -10.19
N HIS A 43 -8.52 -2.91 -11.02
CA HIS A 43 -9.30 -1.76 -10.57
C HIS A 43 -10.39 -2.20 -9.58
N PRO A 44 -10.68 -1.41 -8.53
CA PRO A 44 -11.76 -1.73 -7.60
C PRO A 44 -13.11 -1.80 -8.32
N ALA A 45 -13.89 -2.85 -8.06
CA ALA A 45 -15.21 -3.04 -8.66
C ALA A 45 -16.32 -2.16 -8.04
N GLY A 46 -15.99 -1.21 -7.16
CA GLY A 46 -16.96 -0.36 -6.49
C GLY A 46 -16.35 0.81 -5.72
N VAL A 47 -17.23 1.63 -5.12
CA VAL A 47 -16.91 2.92 -4.48
C VAL A 47 -16.69 2.85 -2.96
N ARG A 48 -16.57 1.64 -2.38
CA ARG A 48 -16.43 1.51 -0.93
C ARG A 48 -15.11 2.12 -0.46
N GLN A 49 -15.19 3.16 0.37
CA GLN A 49 -14.02 3.74 1.01
C GLN A 49 -13.35 2.72 1.94
N SER A 50 -12.01 2.69 1.89
CA SER A 50 -11.20 1.93 2.84
C SER A 50 -11.33 2.52 4.25
N SER A 51 -11.24 1.66 5.28
CA SER A 51 -11.21 2.12 6.67
C SER A 51 -10.05 3.11 6.92
N PRO A 52 -10.24 4.17 7.71
CA PRO A 52 -9.16 5.08 8.08
C PRO A 52 -8.05 4.40 8.90
N ARG A 53 -8.33 3.21 9.48
CA ARG A 53 -7.36 2.43 10.27
C ARG A 53 -6.34 1.64 9.44
N VAL A 54 -6.50 1.62 8.11
CA VAL A 54 -5.62 0.85 7.22
C VAL A 54 -5.16 1.65 6.01
N VAL A 55 -3.91 1.48 5.60
CA VAL A 55 -3.36 2.05 4.36
C VAL A 55 -3.48 1.02 3.25
N PRO A 56 -4.43 1.16 2.30
CA PRO A 56 -4.53 0.26 1.16
C PRO A 56 -3.46 0.57 0.13
N TYR A 57 -3.03 -0.42 -0.61
CA TYR A 57 -2.17 -0.29 -1.78
C TYR A 57 -2.36 -1.48 -2.72
N TRP A 58 -2.20 -1.24 -4.02
CA TRP A 58 -2.00 -2.30 -4.99
C TRP A 58 -0.56 -2.78 -4.87
N ASP A 59 -0.36 -4.07 -4.60
CA ASP A 59 0.96 -4.68 -4.51
C ASP A 59 1.36 -5.25 -5.87
N PHE A 60 2.33 -4.64 -6.56
CA PHE A 60 2.83 -5.11 -7.85
C PHE A 60 3.54 -6.46 -7.75
N THR A 61 4.12 -6.80 -6.60
CA THR A 61 4.80 -8.10 -6.40
C THR A 61 3.80 -9.25 -6.28
N ARG A 62 2.56 -8.94 -5.89
CA ARG A 62 1.49 -9.92 -5.67
C ARG A 62 0.35 -9.80 -6.67
N GLN A 63 0.34 -8.75 -7.46
CA GLN A 63 -0.75 -8.36 -8.35
C GLN A 63 -2.11 -8.41 -7.63
N ALA A 64 -2.16 -7.82 -6.43
CA ALA A 64 -3.35 -7.83 -5.60
C ALA A 64 -3.42 -6.60 -4.66
N TRP A 65 -4.64 -6.19 -4.32
CA TRP A 65 -4.86 -5.20 -3.26
C TRP A 65 -4.48 -5.77 -1.90
N ARG A 66 -3.72 -4.98 -1.14
CA ARG A 66 -3.33 -5.27 0.24
C ARG A 66 -3.53 -4.03 1.09
N SER A 67 -3.41 -4.23 2.41
CA SER A 67 -3.39 -3.12 3.34
C SER A 67 -2.54 -3.44 4.56
N LEU A 68 -2.03 -2.40 5.20
CA LEU A 68 -1.37 -2.46 6.51
C LEU A 68 -2.09 -1.54 7.50
N GLN A 69 -1.95 -1.80 8.80
CA GLN A 69 -2.54 -0.95 9.84
C GLN A 69 -1.78 0.37 9.92
N VAL A 70 -2.46 1.47 10.25
CA VAL A 70 -1.79 2.78 10.42
C VAL A 70 -0.72 2.80 11.52
N THR A 71 -0.76 1.84 12.45
CA THR A 71 0.23 1.65 13.52
C THR A 71 1.42 0.79 13.09
N THR A 72 1.37 0.18 11.90
CA THR A 72 2.46 -0.65 11.39
C THR A 72 3.69 0.21 11.08
N GLN A 73 4.86 -0.27 11.50
CA GLN A 73 6.13 0.38 11.19
C GLN A 73 6.49 0.20 9.71
N VAL A 74 6.79 1.31 9.04
CA VAL A 74 7.09 1.38 7.61
C VAL A 74 8.40 2.11 7.33
N PHE A 75 9.19 1.55 6.43
CA PHE A 75 10.48 2.07 5.99
C PHE A 75 10.46 2.27 4.48
N LEU A 76 11.00 3.40 3.99
CA LEU A 76 11.23 3.58 2.55
C LEU A 76 12.33 2.62 2.10
N LYS A 77 12.14 1.99 0.95
CA LYS A 77 13.22 1.32 0.24
C LYS A 77 13.91 2.38 -0.64
N PRO A 78 15.24 2.58 -0.51
CA PRO A 78 15.99 3.49 -1.36
C PRO A 78 15.85 3.17 -2.84
#